data_AF-A0A932PLP6-F1
#
_entry.id   AF-A0A932PLP6-F1
#
_cell.length_a   1.000
_cell.length_b   1.000
_cell.length_c   1.000
_cell.angle_alpha   90.00
_cell.angle_beta   90.00
_cell.angle_gamma   90.00
#
_symmetry.space_group_name_H-M   'P 1'
#
loop_
_entity.id
_entity.type
_entity.pdbx_description
1 polymer ?
#
loop_
_entity_poly.entity_id
_entity_poly.type
_entity_poly.pdbx_seq_one_letter_code
_entity_poly.pdbx_strand_id
1 'polypeptide(L)'
;MKVTVNATHKSIPRGISFDLPSFCVLTGKNGSGKSHLLEAIANSMSVKTYNDGVEFTRIHHVGFNGLNPQVDEQCESSQVLANVKSWWNQIEGITRHYKQVISNGQVFPDVITQYLPQHGHNPLLHSIVAQVLKQSGKKLDEITEDDVLNNMSFIDIAQNQLFFSQCAMIFKAYHTRQIKNEFAEFRASKHGAPAIPFLSAADFLRKFGPPPWELINEILKRANLPYEVTSPELGDYDLPYRLRLVDKQKHVEISVNDLSSGEKVLMSLALAIYNTQEGGSKPELLLLDEPDAPLHPQFAKLLIDTLHETIVKKAGVSVIVTTHSPSTVAMAPDNSVFEIDRDTKIPRMVSNAHAVEVLTEGIDFLRISFEKRKQIFVESKLDVQYFQRLHNLLRRKYNFTYQPIFLEPHSGSSNCNDVISIIEKLRSSGSDLVWGIIDFDCKNSTTENIFVLGDGVRYAIENYLLDPLYVSLALIRHGKKTFGDFGVGSKNVYTDAVGLVQQECQTIVENFLAVVGITFDDLCPIVLENGMTINYPKAFLLHHGHNYETKIQSKFMELNSISKGQGDSALKLGVMQVIEEFPQFLPTELTATFTKVIGPNLPLISYPIAAR
;
A
#
# COMPACT_ATOMS: atom_id res chain seq x y z
N MET A 1 9.12 -4.88 23.08
CA MET A 1 10.39 -4.21 23.44
C MET A 1 10.26 -3.58 24.82
N LYS A 2 11.16 -3.89 25.74
CA LYS A 2 11.20 -3.28 27.08
C LYS A 2 12.25 -2.18 27.13
N VAL A 3 11.85 -0.97 27.49
CA VAL A 3 12.75 0.17 27.67
C VAL A 3 12.98 0.37 29.17
N THR A 4 14.24 0.55 29.58
CA THR A 4 14.62 0.82 30.97
C THR A 4 15.61 1.98 31.03
N VAL A 5 15.20 3.08 31.67
CA VAL A 5 16.03 4.29 31.80
C VAL A 5 16.88 4.19 33.07
N ASN A 6 18.18 3.98 32.89
CA ASN A 6 19.12 3.74 33.99
C ASN A 6 19.77 5.02 34.50
N ALA A 7 19.82 6.07 33.68
CA ALA A 7 20.30 7.39 34.06
C ALA A 7 19.35 8.48 33.55
N THR A 8 19.26 9.59 34.30
CA THR A 8 18.47 10.75 33.88
C THR A 8 19.04 11.32 32.58
N HIS A 9 18.18 11.56 31.59
CA HIS A 9 18.55 12.17 30.31
C HIS A 9 17.64 13.36 30.01
N LYS A 10 18.18 14.58 30.03
CA LYS A 10 17.41 15.83 29.88
C LYS A 10 16.16 15.82 30.78
N SER A 11 14.95 15.81 30.20
CA SER A 11 13.68 15.78 30.94
C SER A 11 13.18 14.37 31.30
N ILE A 12 13.91 13.31 30.96
CA ILE A 12 13.52 11.92 31.20
C ILE A 12 14.15 11.44 32.52
N PRO A 13 13.34 11.10 33.54
CA PRO A 13 13.84 10.71 34.84
C PRO A 13 14.40 9.28 34.83
N ARG A 14 15.39 9.03 35.70
CA ARG A 14 15.90 7.67 35.99
C ARG A 14 14.82 6.80 36.62
N GLY A 15 14.85 5.50 36.31
CA GLY A 15 14.06 4.47 36.99
C GLY A 15 12.71 4.19 36.33
N ILE A 16 12.39 4.85 35.21
CA ILE A 16 11.21 4.53 34.42
C ILE A 16 11.47 3.28 33.56
N SER A 17 10.47 2.42 33.49
CA SER A 17 10.46 1.25 32.62
C SER A 17 9.07 1.01 32.07
N PHE A 18 9.00 0.66 30.79
CA PHE A 18 7.75 0.44 30.06
C PHE A 18 7.99 -0.45 28.84
N ASP A 19 6.90 -0.99 28.30
CA ASP A 19 6.92 -1.87 27.14
C ASP A 19 6.29 -1.19 25.93
N LEU A 20 6.93 -1.34 24.77
CA LEU A 20 6.47 -0.86 23.47
C LEU A 20 6.40 -2.01 22.45
N PRO A 21 5.43 -2.00 21.52
CA PRO A 21 5.39 -2.91 20.38
C PRO A 21 6.49 -2.58 19.37
N SER A 22 6.84 -3.52 18.48
CA SER A 22 7.89 -3.34 17.47
C SER A 22 7.64 -2.18 16.50
N PHE A 23 6.40 -1.73 16.36
CA PHE A 23 6.04 -0.47 15.69
C PHE A 23 5.27 0.42 16.66
N CYS A 24 5.82 1.60 16.99
CA CYS A 24 5.22 2.51 17.95
C CYS A 24 5.18 3.95 17.40
N VAL A 25 4.03 4.61 17.53
CA VAL A 25 3.84 6.04 17.29
C VAL A 25 3.65 6.75 18.63
N LEU A 26 4.67 7.49 19.06
CA LEU A 26 4.67 8.30 20.27
C LEU A 26 4.08 9.69 20.00
N THR A 27 3.10 10.06 20.80
CA THR A 27 2.45 11.36 20.75
C THR A 27 2.27 11.96 22.15
N GLY A 28 1.62 13.11 22.24
CA GLY A 28 1.31 13.79 23.50
C GLY A 28 1.57 15.28 23.45
N LYS A 29 0.99 16.00 24.41
CA LYS A 29 0.99 17.46 24.48
C LYS A 29 2.40 18.06 24.37
N ASN A 30 2.50 19.30 23.89
CA ASN A 30 3.78 20.02 23.75
C ASN A 30 4.58 19.96 25.07
N GLY A 31 5.89 19.70 24.98
CA GLY A 31 6.75 19.56 26.17
C GLY A 31 6.63 18.24 26.94
N SER A 32 5.90 17.24 26.43
CA SER A 32 5.83 15.90 27.06
C SER A 32 7.18 15.20 27.15
N GLY A 33 8.13 15.51 26.25
CA GLY A 33 9.48 14.95 26.25
C GLY A 33 9.74 13.88 25.18
N LYS A 34 8.93 13.85 24.11
CA LYS A 34 9.04 12.92 22.96
C LYS A 34 10.46 12.83 22.39
N SER A 35 11.02 13.94 21.92
CA SER A 35 12.37 13.99 21.37
C SER A 35 13.43 13.59 22.40
N HIS A 36 13.31 14.07 23.65
CA HIS A 36 14.22 13.68 24.73
C HIS A 36 14.17 12.17 25.03
N LEU A 37 13.02 11.51 24.83
CA LEU A 37 12.90 10.07 25.00
C LEU A 37 13.61 9.32 23.86
N LEU A 38 13.44 9.74 22.61
CA LEU A 38 14.16 9.17 21.47
C LEU A 38 15.69 9.31 21.66
N GLU A 39 16.15 10.52 22.01
CA GLU A 39 17.57 10.79 22.29
C GLU A 39 18.11 9.95 23.46
N ALA A 40 17.30 9.75 24.51
CA ALA A 40 17.67 8.90 25.63
C ALA A 40 17.82 7.44 25.19
N ILE A 41 16.88 6.91 24.39
CA ILE A 41 16.92 5.53 23.86
C ILE A 41 18.12 5.34 22.91
N ALA A 42 18.44 6.36 22.10
CA ALA A 42 19.61 6.35 21.22
C ALA A 42 20.94 6.30 22.01
N ASN A 43 20.95 6.82 23.24
CA ASN A 43 22.12 6.83 24.10
C ASN A 43 22.17 5.59 25.00
N SER A 44 22.89 4.56 24.55
CA SER A 44 23.07 3.27 25.24
C SER A 44 23.71 3.38 26.64
N MET A 45 24.34 4.51 26.98
CA MET A 45 24.85 4.76 28.34
C MET A 45 23.73 5.13 29.33
N SER A 46 22.65 5.72 28.82
CA SER A 46 21.56 6.25 29.65
C SER A 46 20.36 5.30 29.71
N VAL A 47 20.06 4.61 28.62
CA VAL A 47 18.88 3.76 28.47
C VAL A 47 19.28 2.42 27.91
N LYS A 48 18.75 1.35 28.50
CA LYS A 48 18.85 0.00 27.95
C LYS A 48 17.51 -0.41 27.36
N THR A 49 17.55 -0.91 26.14
CA THR A 49 16.36 -1.36 25.42
C THR A 49 16.52 -2.82 25.06
N TYR A 50 15.52 -3.62 25.38
CA TYR A 50 15.53 -5.06 25.18
C TYR A 50 14.39 -5.50 24.26
N ASN A 51 14.64 -6.50 23.44
CA ASN A 51 13.61 -7.24 22.73
C ASN A 51 13.72 -8.73 23.06
N ASP A 52 12.67 -9.30 23.63
CA ASP A 52 12.64 -10.69 24.10
C ASP A 52 13.86 -11.10 24.96
N GLY A 53 14.33 -10.16 25.79
CA GLY A 53 15.48 -10.35 26.69
C GLY A 53 16.85 -10.04 26.07
N VAL A 54 16.94 -9.78 24.77
CA VAL A 54 18.19 -9.39 24.07
C VAL A 54 18.31 -7.87 24.02
N GLU A 55 19.44 -7.31 24.45
CA GLU A 55 19.70 -5.87 24.41
C GLU A 55 19.92 -5.40 22.96
N PHE A 56 19.24 -4.33 22.55
CA PHE A 56 19.51 -3.68 21.28
C PHE A 56 20.86 -2.97 21.34
N THR A 57 21.71 -3.24 20.35
CA THR A 57 23.06 -2.67 20.24
C THR A 57 23.20 -1.73 19.06
N ARG A 58 22.36 -1.91 18.02
CA ARG A 58 22.38 -1.10 16.79
C ARG A 58 21.11 -0.26 16.69
N ILE A 59 21.13 0.86 17.41
CA ILE A 59 20.04 1.84 17.44
C ILE A 59 20.42 3.00 16.52
N HIS A 60 19.55 3.36 15.59
CA HIS A 60 19.75 4.49 14.69
C HIS A 60 18.71 5.58 14.97
N HIS A 61 19.16 6.80 15.20
CA HIS A 61 18.31 7.95 15.50
C HIS A 61 18.37 9.00 14.40
N VAL A 62 17.22 9.27 13.80
CA VAL A 62 17.00 10.38 12.88
C VAL A 62 16.27 11.47 13.64
N GLY A 63 16.98 12.53 14.02
CA GLY A 63 16.40 13.67 14.71
C GLY A 63 15.48 14.50 13.83
N PHE A 64 14.89 15.54 14.43
CA PHE A 64 13.97 16.45 13.76
C PHE A 64 14.56 16.99 12.44
N ASN A 65 13.77 16.94 11.36
CA ASN A 65 14.16 17.36 10.00
C ASN A 65 15.35 16.58 9.40
N GLY A 66 15.76 15.45 10.01
CA GLY A 66 16.88 14.62 9.54
C GLY A 66 16.63 13.90 8.20
N LEU A 67 15.35 13.79 7.78
CA LEU A 67 14.93 13.23 6.49
C LEU A 67 14.77 14.29 5.38
N ASN A 68 15.23 15.53 5.61
CA ASN A 68 15.24 16.61 4.63
C ASN A 68 16.61 17.30 4.52
N PRO A 69 17.71 16.55 4.27
CA PRO A 69 19.03 17.16 4.10
C PRO A 69 19.18 17.81 2.72
N GLN A 70 20.20 18.65 2.58
CA GLN A 70 20.72 19.02 1.27
C GLN A 70 21.42 17.82 0.64
N VAL A 71 21.13 17.56 -0.63
CA VAL A 71 21.63 16.39 -1.35
C VAL A 71 22.85 16.78 -2.15
N ASP A 72 23.93 15.99 -2.00
CA ASP A 72 25.00 16.00 -2.97
C ASP A 72 24.53 15.28 -4.24
N GLU A 73 24.30 16.05 -5.29
CA GLU A 73 23.80 15.53 -6.55
C GLU A 73 24.88 14.86 -7.40
N GLN A 74 26.15 14.99 -7.04
CA GLN A 74 27.25 14.50 -7.86
C GLN A 74 28.13 13.51 -7.11
N CYS A 75 28.51 12.44 -7.81
CA CYS A 75 29.52 11.53 -7.28
C CYS A 75 30.34 10.88 -8.39
N GLU A 76 31.65 10.87 -8.20
CA GLU A 76 32.60 10.17 -9.06
C GLU A 76 32.95 8.78 -8.50
N SER A 77 33.31 7.84 -9.38
CA SER A 77 33.82 6.52 -8.98
C SER A 77 35.13 6.64 -8.19
N SER A 78 35.96 7.64 -8.51
CA SER A 78 37.19 7.99 -7.80
C SER A 78 36.95 8.27 -6.31
N GLN A 79 35.85 8.97 -5.98
CA GLN A 79 35.47 9.33 -4.62
C GLN A 79 35.02 8.09 -3.83
N VAL A 80 34.20 7.22 -4.43
CA VAL A 80 33.80 5.94 -3.83
C VAL A 80 35.03 5.08 -3.53
N LEU A 81 35.93 4.93 -4.49
CA LEU A 81 37.15 4.14 -4.33
C LEU A 81 38.11 4.76 -3.32
N ALA A 82 38.22 6.09 -3.25
CA ALA A 82 39.03 6.77 -2.24
C ALA A 82 38.50 6.53 -0.82
N ASN A 83 37.18 6.54 -0.61
CA ASN A 83 36.57 6.23 0.69
C ASN A 83 36.83 4.77 1.09
N VAL A 84 36.66 3.83 0.17
CA VAL A 84 37.00 2.41 0.40
C VAL A 84 38.47 2.24 0.71
N LYS A 85 39.35 2.91 -0.03
CA LYS A 85 40.80 2.86 0.18
C LYS A 85 41.21 3.42 1.54
N SER A 86 40.55 4.47 2.02
CA SER A 86 40.76 5.01 3.37
C SER A 86 40.47 3.96 4.45
N TRP A 87 39.34 3.25 4.32
CA TRP A 87 39.01 2.13 5.21
C TRP A 87 39.99 0.97 5.07
N TRP A 88 40.35 0.60 3.84
CA TRP A 88 41.31 -0.46 3.57
C TRP A 88 42.67 -0.16 4.19
N ASN A 89 43.19 1.06 4.11
CA ASN A 89 44.46 1.42 4.74
C ASN A 89 44.45 1.20 6.26
N GLN A 90 43.32 1.46 6.93
CA GLN A 90 43.17 1.19 8.37
C GLN A 90 43.14 -0.32 8.65
N ILE A 91 42.37 -1.07 7.86
CA ILE A 91 42.25 -2.53 7.98
C ILE A 91 43.59 -3.22 7.68
N GLU A 92 44.28 -2.78 6.63
CA GLU A 92 45.58 -3.31 6.22
C GLU A 92 46.63 -3.13 7.31
N GLY A 93 46.62 -2.00 8.01
CA GLY A 93 47.49 -1.77 9.17
C GLY A 93 47.30 -2.84 10.26
N ILE A 94 46.04 -3.14 10.59
CA ILE A 94 45.67 -4.20 11.56
C ILE A 94 46.08 -5.57 11.01
N THR A 95 45.78 -5.86 9.75
CA THR A 95 46.09 -7.13 9.09
C THR A 95 47.60 -7.40 9.03
N ARG A 96 48.43 -6.39 8.76
CA ARG A 96 49.89 -6.55 8.75
C ARG A 96 50.43 -6.90 10.13
N HIS A 97 49.94 -6.24 11.19
CA HIS A 97 50.32 -6.60 12.55
C HIS A 97 49.83 -8.02 12.89
N TYR A 98 48.62 -8.38 12.47
CA TYR A 98 48.04 -9.70 12.71
C TYR A 98 48.89 -10.82 12.10
N LYS A 99 49.36 -10.63 10.86
CA LYS A 99 50.28 -11.55 10.18
C LYS A 99 51.58 -11.76 10.97
N GLN A 100 52.17 -10.69 11.49
CA GLN A 100 53.39 -10.78 12.32
C GLN A 100 53.12 -11.57 13.59
N VAL A 101 52.01 -11.30 14.27
CA VAL A 101 51.67 -11.93 15.54
C VAL A 101 51.37 -13.43 15.40
N ILE A 102 50.61 -13.83 14.38
CA ILE A 102 50.36 -15.26 14.10
C ILE A 102 51.66 -15.97 13.70
N SER A 103 52.53 -15.30 12.92
CA SER A 103 53.83 -15.89 12.53
C SER A 103 54.74 -16.16 13.73
N ASN A 104 54.54 -15.44 14.84
CA ASN A 104 55.22 -15.65 16.12
C ASN A 104 54.54 -16.72 17.00
N GLY A 105 53.55 -17.46 16.47
CA GLY A 105 52.91 -18.59 17.16
C GLY A 105 51.74 -18.24 18.08
N GLN A 106 51.28 -16.98 18.11
CA GLN A 106 50.06 -16.62 18.84
C GLN A 106 48.81 -17.01 18.06
N VAL A 107 47.80 -17.54 18.76
CA VAL A 107 46.53 -18.00 18.17
C VAL A 107 45.38 -17.22 18.80
N PHE A 108 44.49 -16.71 17.96
CA PHE A 108 43.26 -16.04 18.37
C PHE A 108 42.06 -16.84 17.85
N PRO A 109 41.41 -17.68 18.69
CA PRO A 109 40.20 -18.41 18.33
C PRO A 109 39.09 -17.53 17.75
N ASP A 110 38.96 -16.29 18.24
CA ASP A 110 38.06 -15.29 17.66
C ASP A 110 38.78 -13.95 17.54
N VAL A 111 39.07 -13.58 16.30
CA VAL A 111 39.77 -12.34 15.94
C VAL A 111 38.96 -11.11 16.35
N ILE A 112 37.63 -11.17 16.27
CA ILE A 112 36.76 -10.02 16.52
C ILE A 112 36.74 -9.67 18.00
N THR A 113 36.63 -10.67 18.87
CA THR A 113 36.54 -10.44 20.32
C THR A 113 37.88 -10.39 21.03
N GLN A 114 38.91 -11.05 20.52
CA GLN A 114 40.19 -11.20 21.22
C GLN A 114 41.32 -10.33 20.65
N TYR A 115 41.30 -10.07 19.34
CA TYR A 115 42.40 -9.36 18.66
C TYR A 115 42.07 -7.90 18.34
N LEU A 116 40.93 -7.62 17.70
CA LEU A 116 40.55 -6.24 17.34
C LEU A 116 40.57 -5.25 18.52
N PRO A 117 40.08 -5.59 19.73
CA PRO A 117 40.12 -4.68 20.87
C PRO A 117 41.54 -4.26 21.32
N GLN A 118 42.57 -4.98 20.90
CA GLN A 118 43.98 -4.66 21.22
C GLN A 118 44.52 -3.50 20.36
N HIS A 119 43.84 -3.13 19.26
CA HIS A 119 44.26 -2.10 18.29
C HIS A 119 43.55 -0.75 18.47
N GLY A 120 43.16 -0.45 19.70
CA GLY A 120 42.47 0.80 20.05
C GLY A 120 40.95 0.66 20.09
N HIS A 121 40.29 1.73 20.49
CA HIS A 121 38.84 1.75 20.66
C HIS A 121 38.17 2.52 19.52
N ASN A 122 38.03 1.86 18.36
CA ASN A 122 37.22 2.35 17.24
C ASN A 122 36.08 1.37 16.93
N PRO A 123 34.92 1.52 17.59
CA PRO A 123 33.79 0.59 17.43
C PRO A 123 33.32 0.45 15.98
N LEU A 124 33.37 1.54 15.20
CA LEU A 124 32.94 1.55 13.80
C LEU A 124 33.89 0.74 12.91
N LEU A 125 35.20 0.92 13.07
CA LEU A 125 36.19 0.12 12.36
C LEU A 125 36.02 -1.37 12.70
N HIS A 126 35.79 -1.69 13.98
CA HIS A 126 35.61 -3.07 14.41
C HIS A 126 34.34 -3.70 13.83
N SER A 127 33.23 -2.96 13.75
CA SER A 127 32.00 -3.45 13.13
C SER A 127 32.18 -3.68 11.63
N ILE A 128 32.88 -2.78 10.94
CA ILE A 128 33.19 -2.93 9.51
C ILE A 128 34.05 -4.17 9.28
N VAL A 129 35.13 -4.35 10.05
CA VAL A 129 36.00 -5.54 9.93
C VAL A 129 35.20 -6.81 10.21
N ALA A 130 34.42 -6.84 11.28
CA ALA A 130 33.56 -7.99 11.61
C ALA A 130 32.58 -8.33 10.48
N GLN A 131 31.97 -7.32 9.87
CA GLN A 131 31.05 -7.48 8.74
C GLN A 131 31.78 -8.03 7.50
N VAL A 132 32.92 -7.45 7.14
CA VAL A 132 33.71 -7.87 5.97
C VAL A 132 34.18 -9.31 6.14
N LEU A 133 34.70 -9.70 7.32
CA LEU A 133 35.09 -11.08 7.62
C LEU A 133 33.91 -12.04 7.50
N LYS A 134 32.77 -11.69 8.11
CA LYS A 134 31.57 -12.52 8.11
C LYS A 134 31.00 -12.76 6.71
N GLN A 135 30.93 -11.71 5.88
CA GLN A 135 30.34 -11.80 4.54
C GLN A 135 31.30 -12.37 3.49
N SER A 136 32.60 -12.07 3.58
CA SER A 136 33.60 -12.64 2.68
C SER A 136 33.91 -14.10 2.98
N GLY A 137 33.71 -14.53 4.23
CA GLY A 137 34.12 -15.85 4.71
C GLY A 137 35.64 -16.05 4.79
N LYS A 138 36.42 -14.97 4.62
CA LYS A 138 37.89 -14.99 4.63
C LYS A 138 38.45 -14.69 6.02
N LYS A 139 39.68 -15.12 6.26
CA LYS A 139 40.43 -14.74 7.47
C LYS A 139 40.98 -13.32 7.36
N LEU A 140 41.26 -12.68 8.50
CA LEU A 140 41.76 -11.30 8.54
C LEU A 140 43.05 -11.08 7.72
N ASP A 141 43.89 -12.09 7.59
CA ASP A 141 45.12 -12.08 6.80
C ASP A 141 44.93 -12.30 5.29
N GLU A 142 43.73 -12.67 4.86
CA GLU A 142 43.35 -12.97 3.47
C GLU A 142 42.47 -11.88 2.83
N ILE A 143 41.99 -10.90 3.61
CA ILE A 143 41.16 -9.79 3.13
C ILE A 143 41.94 -8.91 2.16
N THR A 144 41.25 -8.42 1.12
CA THR A 144 41.76 -7.44 0.15
C THR A 144 40.89 -6.18 0.11
N GLU A 145 41.37 -5.15 -0.59
CA GLU A 145 40.60 -3.93 -0.85
C GLU A 145 39.26 -4.21 -1.57
N ASP A 146 39.25 -5.16 -2.53
CA ASP A 146 38.01 -5.55 -3.21
C ASP A 146 37.04 -6.28 -2.27
N ASP A 147 37.53 -7.01 -1.26
CA ASP A 147 36.65 -7.58 -0.22
C ASP A 147 36.01 -6.48 0.62
N VAL A 148 36.72 -5.38 0.89
CA VAL A 148 36.13 -4.22 1.57
C VAL A 148 35.04 -3.59 0.71
N LEU A 149 35.32 -3.28 -0.56
CA LEU A 149 34.33 -2.71 -1.50
C LEU A 149 33.06 -3.56 -1.59
N ASN A 150 33.22 -4.89 -1.67
CA ASN A 150 32.13 -5.83 -1.93
C ASN A 150 31.34 -6.27 -0.69
N ASN A 151 31.79 -5.93 0.53
CA ASN A 151 31.16 -6.41 1.77
C ASN A 151 30.91 -5.28 2.80
N MET A 152 31.38 -4.07 2.55
CA MET A 152 31.04 -2.87 3.32
C MET A 152 29.62 -2.38 2.99
N SER A 153 28.90 -1.78 3.95
CA SER A 153 27.58 -1.21 3.65
C SER A 153 27.71 0.14 2.94
N PHE A 154 26.67 0.58 2.21
CA PHE A 154 26.66 1.91 1.62
C PHE A 154 26.75 3.04 2.66
N ILE A 155 26.23 2.81 3.86
CA ILE A 155 26.30 3.77 4.99
C ILE A 155 27.76 3.98 5.42
N ASP A 156 28.54 2.90 5.50
CA ASP A 156 29.96 2.95 5.87
C ASP A 156 30.79 3.66 4.78
N ILE A 157 30.47 3.43 3.50
CA ILE A 157 31.07 4.12 2.35
C ILE A 157 30.75 5.63 2.41
N ALA A 158 29.53 5.97 2.81
CA ALA A 158 29.03 7.32 3.03
C ALA A 158 29.46 7.94 4.39
N GLN A 159 30.40 7.31 5.11
CA GLN A 159 30.97 7.80 6.36
C GLN A 159 29.93 8.11 7.47
N ASN A 160 28.86 7.30 7.59
CA ASN A 160 27.78 7.49 8.57
C ASN A 160 27.05 8.85 8.49
N GLN A 161 27.17 9.58 7.37
CA GLN A 161 26.32 10.75 7.14
C GLN A 161 24.88 10.32 6.84
N LEU A 162 23.91 11.16 7.25
CA LEU A 162 22.47 10.91 7.13
C LEU A 162 22.09 10.35 5.74
N PHE A 163 21.21 9.35 5.74
CA PHE A 163 20.87 8.44 4.62
C PHE A 163 20.69 9.05 3.23
N PHE A 164 20.35 10.34 3.10
CA PHE A 164 19.93 10.97 1.84
C PHE A 164 20.92 12.00 1.28
N SER A 165 21.85 12.55 2.07
CA SER A 165 22.82 13.52 1.50
C SER A 165 23.76 12.89 0.48
N GLN A 166 23.89 11.56 0.50
CA GLN A 166 24.84 10.78 -0.30
C GLN A 166 24.16 9.88 -1.35
N CYS A 167 22.94 10.20 -1.80
CA CYS A 167 22.20 9.41 -2.80
C CYS A 167 23.04 9.10 -4.05
N ALA A 168 23.70 10.12 -4.60
CA ALA A 168 24.53 9.97 -5.79
C ALA A 168 25.68 8.98 -5.55
N MET A 169 26.26 9.00 -4.35
CA MET A 169 27.31 8.07 -3.93
C MET A 169 26.80 6.63 -3.81
N ILE A 170 25.62 6.42 -3.24
CA ILE A 170 25.00 5.07 -3.15
C ILE A 170 24.80 4.50 -4.55
N PHE A 171 24.25 5.30 -5.47
CA PHE A 171 24.00 4.87 -6.85
C PHE A 171 25.31 4.57 -7.57
N LYS A 172 26.30 5.47 -7.44
CA LYS A 172 27.62 5.28 -8.06
C LYS A 172 28.36 4.09 -7.45
N ALA A 173 28.21 3.82 -6.16
CA ALA A 173 28.84 2.68 -5.49
C ALA A 173 28.22 1.34 -5.94
N TYR A 174 26.88 1.27 -6.07
CA TYR A 174 26.22 0.09 -6.67
C TYR A 174 26.68 -0.12 -8.11
N HIS A 175 26.64 0.93 -8.93
CA HIS A 175 27.12 0.88 -10.31
C HIS A 175 28.59 0.47 -10.41
N THR A 176 29.44 0.93 -9.47
CA THR A 176 30.86 0.56 -9.43
C THR A 176 31.05 -0.93 -9.14
N ARG A 177 30.26 -1.50 -8.23
CA ARG A 177 30.26 -2.95 -7.96
C ARG A 177 29.81 -3.73 -9.19
N GLN A 178 28.75 -3.26 -9.85
CA GLN A 178 28.19 -3.88 -11.05
C GLN A 178 29.20 -3.92 -12.20
N ILE A 179 29.77 -2.77 -12.58
CA ILE A 179 30.75 -2.68 -13.67
C ILE A 179 32.01 -3.51 -13.37
N LYS A 180 32.52 -3.47 -12.13
CA LYS A 180 33.66 -4.32 -11.73
C LYS A 180 33.33 -5.82 -11.86
N ASN A 181 32.12 -6.23 -11.50
CA ASN A 181 31.68 -7.62 -11.59
C ASN A 181 31.52 -8.08 -13.05
N GLU A 182 30.87 -7.27 -13.90
CA GLU A 182 30.70 -7.52 -15.34
C GLU A 182 32.06 -7.58 -16.05
N PHE A 183 32.99 -6.70 -15.68
CA PHE A 183 34.36 -6.73 -16.21
C PHE A 183 35.13 -7.98 -15.76
N ALA A 184 34.96 -8.41 -14.50
CA ALA A 184 35.53 -9.65 -14.00
C ALA A 184 34.99 -10.88 -14.74
N GLU A 185 33.68 -10.93 -14.99
CA GLU A 185 33.03 -11.97 -15.81
C GLU A 185 33.58 -11.98 -17.25
N PHE A 186 33.68 -10.80 -17.88
CA PHE A 186 34.27 -10.68 -19.21
C PHE A 186 35.70 -11.22 -19.25
N ARG A 187 36.55 -10.87 -18.28
CA ARG A 187 37.94 -11.38 -18.22
C ARG A 187 37.99 -12.88 -17.96
N ALA A 188 37.13 -13.41 -17.10
CA ALA A 188 37.02 -14.84 -16.86
C ALA A 188 36.62 -15.60 -18.14
N SER A 189 35.73 -15.02 -18.96
CA SER A 189 35.34 -15.59 -20.26
C SER A 189 36.50 -15.64 -21.27
N LYS A 190 37.47 -14.70 -21.18
CA LYS A 190 38.62 -14.62 -22.09
C LYS A 190 39.83 -15.44 -21.65
N HIS A 191 40.06 -15.57 -20.33
CA HIS A 191 41.28 -16.17 -19.77
C HIS A 191 41.05 -17.52 -19.06
N GLY A 192 39.80 -17.99 -18.99
CA GLY A 192 39.42 -19.21 -18.27
C GLY A 192 39.02 -18.93 -16.82
N ALA A 193 37.98 -19.62 -16.36
CA ALA A 193 37.23 -19.29 -15.15
C ALA A 193 37.90 -19.51 -13.77
N PRO A 194 39.03 -20.22 -13.54
CA PRO A 194 39.44 -20.47 -12.16
C PRO A 194 40.22 -19.31 -11.50
N ALA A 195 40.61 -18.24 -12.23
CA ALA A 195 41.51 -17.22 -11.70
C ALA A 195 40.85 -15.89 -11.28
N ILE A 196 39.65 -15.56 -11.80
CA ILE A 196 39.02 -14.26 -11.57
C ILE A 196 37.62 -14.49 -10.97
N PRO A 197 37.42 -14.19 -9.68
CA PRO A 197 36.12 -14.36 -9.05
C PRO A 197 35.13 -13.31 -9.60
N PHE A 198 33.94 -13.76 -9.98
CA PHE A 198 32.80 -12.92 -10.34
C PHE A 198 31.51 -13.58 -9.83
N LEU A 199 30.45 -12.78 -9.69
CA LEU A 199 29.11 -13.24 -9.37
C LEU A 199 28.29 -13.31 -10.65
N SER A 200 27.50 -14.37 -10.81
CA SER A 200 26.45 -14.39 -11.83
C SER A 200 25.44 -13.25 -11.57
N ALA A 201 24.67 -12.84 -12.58
CA ALA A 201 23.65 -11.80 -12.39
C ALA A 201 22.68 -12.13 -11.24
N ALA A 202 22.26 -13.40 -11.11
CA ALA A 202 21.40 -13.86 -10.02
C ALA A 202 22.09 -13.78 -8.65
N ASP A 203 23.37 -14.14 -8.57
CA ASP A 203 24.15 -14.06 -7.33
C ASP A 203 24.46 -12.61 -6.92
N PHE A 204 24.70 -11.75 -7.90
CA PHE A 204 24.91 -10.32 -7.68
C PHE A 204 23.65 -9.69 -7.07
N LEU A 205 22.48 -9.93 -7.69
CA LEU A 205 21.20 -9.48 -7.16
C LEU A 205 20.86 -10.10 -5.79
N ARG A 206 21.22 -11.36 -5.56
CA ARG A 206 21.04 -12.00 -4.26
C ARG A 206 21.92 -11.37 -3.18
N LYS A 207 23.11 -10.87 -3.53
CA LYS A 207 24.06 -10.26 -2.60
C LYS A 207 23.77 -8.77 -2.35
N PHE A 208 23.56 -8.00 -3.41
CA PHE A 208 23.44 -6.53 -3.38
C PHE A 208 22.00 -6.02 -3.56
N GLY A 209 21.04 -6.92 -3.78
CA GLY A 209 19.67 -6.54 -4.04
C GLY A 209 19.45 -5.90 -5.42
N PRO A 210 18.22 -5.43 -5.69
CA PRO A 210 17.91 -4.70 -6.92
C PRO A 210 18.65 -3.36 -6.95
N PRO A 211 18.73 -2.71 -8.12
CA PRO A 211 19.33 -1.39 -8.20
C PRO A 211 18.58 -0.34 -7.35
N PRO A 212 19.28 0.50 -6.57
CA PRO A 212 18.63 1.41 -5.63
C PRO A 212 17.72 2.46 -6.29
N TRP A 213 17.99 2.86 -7.53
CA TRP A 213 17.12 3.79 -8.27
C TRP A 213 15.74 3.21 -8.58
N GLU A 214 15.61 1.89 -8.77
CA GLU A 214 14.32 1.26 -8.99
C GLU A 214 13.41 1.37 -7.76
N LEU A 215 13.98 1.18 -6.57
CA LEU A 215 13.23 1.30 -5.32
C LEU A 215 12.75 2.74 -5.08
N ILE A 216 13.61 3.73 -5.38
CA ILE A 216 13.19 5.14 -5.30
C ILE A 216 12.05 5.40 -6.30
N ASN A 217 12.20 4.96 -7.54
CA ASN A 217 11.16 5.12 -8.57
C ASN A 217 9.85 4.43 -8.17
N GLU A 218 9.90 3.27 -7.51
CA GLU A 218 8.72 2.60 -6.99
C GLU A 218 8.00 3.46 -5.93
N ILE A 219 8.74 4.08 -5.01
CA ILE A 219 8.16 4.93 -3.96
C ILE A 219 7.62 6.23 -4.53
N LEU A 220 8.33 6.88 -5.45
CA LEU A 220 7.84 8.07 -6.16
C LEU A 220 6.53 7.75 -6.91
N LYS A 221 6.47 6.59 -7.58
CA LYS A 221 5.26 6.11 -8.24
C LYS A 221 4.12 5.84 -7.27
N ARG A 222 4.37 5.21 -6.11
CA ARG A 222 3.36 5.00 -5.06
C ARG A 222 2.85 6.31 -4.46
N ALA A 223 3.69 7.34 -4.43
CA ALA A 223 3.32 8.70 -4.04
C ALA A 223 2.58 9.48 -5.16
N ASN A 224 2.36 8.86 -6.32
CA ASN A 224 1.76 9.47 -7.51
C ASN A 224 2.53 10.69 -8.01
N LEU A 225 3.86 10.67 -7.89
CA LEU A 225 4.75 11.70 -8.42
C LEU A 225 5.15 11.35 -9.85
N PRO A 226 5.18 12.32 -10.79
CA PRO A 226 5.43 12.06 -12.21
C PRO A 226 6.93 11.87 -12.55
N TYR A 227 7.80 11.84 -11.54
CA TYR A 227 9.25 11.88 -11.68
C TYR A 227 9.87 10.48 -11.53
N GLU A 228 10.96 10.26 -12.28
CA GLU A 228 11.90 9.16 -12.05
C GLU A 228 13.31 9.70 -11.85
N VAL A 229 14.09 9.09 -10.96
CA VAL A 229 15.51 9.39 -10.81
C VAL A 229 16.32 8.86 -12.01
N THR A 230 17.34 9.61 -12.42
CA THR A 230 18.30 9.17 -13.45
C THR A 230 19.13 7.99 -12.96
N SER A 231 19.34 6.95 -13.78
CA SER A 231 20.25 5.85 -13.43
C SER A 231 21.67 6.12 -13.93
N PRO A 232 22.71 5.61 -13.25
CA PRO A 232 24.09 5.68 -13.72
C PRO A 232 24.43 4.65 -14.81
N GLU A 233 23.57 3.67 -15.08
CA GLU A 233 23.86 2.49 -15.94
C GLU A 233 24.25 2.83 -17.38
N LEU A 234 23.64 3.87 -17.95
CA LEU A 234 23.94 4.32 -19.33
C LEU A 234 25.06 5.37 -19.37
N GLY A 235 25.54 5.79 -18.21
CA GLY A 235 26.60 6.79 -18.07
C GLY A 235 27.99 6.17 -18.16
N ASP A 236 28.97 6.99 -18.51
CA ASP A 236 30.38 6.58 -18.48
C ASP A 236 30.82 6.28 -17.03
N TYR A 237 31.53 5.17 -16.85
CA TYR A 237 32.03 4.73 -15.55
C TYR A 237 32.99 5.73 -14.91
N ASP A 238 33.83 6.40 -15.70
CA ASP A 238 34.84 7.35 -15.22
C ASP A 238 34.29 8.76 -15.03
N LEU A 239 33.13 9.08 -15.64
CA LEU A 239 32.53 10.40 -15.48
C LEU A 239 31.73 10.54 -14.17
N PRO A 240 31.62 11.78 -13.65
CA PRO A 240 30.74 12.08 -12.52
C PRO A 240 29.30 11.69 -12.84
N TYR A 241 28.69 10.88 -11.98
CA TYR A 241 27.26 10.66 -12.02
C TYR A 241 26.57 11.89 -11.42
N ARG A 242 25.54 12.39 -12.11
CA ARG A 242 24.67 13.45 -11.61
C ARG A 242 23.26 12.92 -11.40
N LEU A 243 22.84 12.92 -10.14
CA LEU A 243 21.49 12.58 -9.73
C LEU A 243 20.54 13.72 -10.13
N ARG A 244 19.58 13.40 -11.00
CA ARG A 244 18.50 14.27 -11.44
C ARG A 244 17.17 13.52 -11.41
N LEU A 245 16.08 14.26 -11.48
CA LEU A 245 14.74 13.72 -11.64
C LEU A 245 14.19 14.13 -13.00
N VAL A 246 13.58 13.19 -13.72
CA VAL A 246 12.99 13.40 -15.05
C VAL A 246 11.48 13.21 -14.96
N ASP A 247 10.73 14.25 -15.32
CA ASP A 247 9.28 14.14 -15.55
C ASP A 247 9.05 13.41 -16.89
N LYS A 248 8.43 12.23 -16.85
CA LYS A 248 8.21 11.41 -18.07
C LYS A 248 7.21 12.01 -19.05
N GLN A 249 6.31 12.87 -18.58
CA GLN A 249 5.29 13.49 -19.43
C GLN A 249 5.81 14.75 -20.09
N LYS A 250 6.58 15.56 -19.35
CA LYS A 250 7.09 16.85 -19.81
C LYS A 250 8.52 16.80 -20.34
N HIS A 251 9.24 15.70 -20.10
CA HIS A 251 10.67 15.55 -20.40
C HIS A 251 11.53 16.67 -19.79
N VAL A 252 11.18 17.12 -18.58
CA VAL A 252 11.91 18.16 -17.84
C VAL A 252 12.79 17.50 -16.79
N GLU A 253 14.06 17.89 -16.77
CA GLU A 253 15.00 17.54 -15.70
C GLU A 253 14.95 18.59 -14.58
N ILE A 254 14.85 18.12 -13.34
CA ILE A 254 14.88 18.96 -12.14
C ILE A 254 15.95 18.47 -11.15
N SER A 255 16.44 19.41 -10.33
CA SER A 255 17.33 19.12 -9.21
C SER A 255 16.58 18.34 -8.14
N VAL A 256 17.26 17.40 -7.46
CA VAL A 256 16.71 16.77 -6.25
C VAL A 256 16.55 17.80 -5.14
N ASN A 257 17.39 18.84 -5.12
CA ASN A 257 17.28 19.91 -4.15
C ASN A 257 16.08 20.84 -4.41
N ASP A 258 15.48 20.82 -5.60
CA ASP A 258 14.26 21.58 -5.94
C ASP A 258 12.97 20.86 -5.51
N LEU A 259 13.06 19.60 -5.08
CA LEU A 259 11.90 18.89 -4.53
C LEU A 259 11.37 19.55 -3.26
N SER A 260 10.07 19.41 -3.05
CA SER A 260 9.45 19.77 -1.78
C SER A 260 10.07 18.97 -0.62
N SER A 261 10.01 19.54 0.58
CA SER A 261 10.48 18.87 1.79
C SER A 261 9.80 17.51 1.99
N GLY A 262 8.52 17.38 1.63
CA GLY A 262 7.80 16.11 1.76
C GLY A 262 8.25 15.03 0.78
N GLU A 263 8.57 15.41 -0.46
CA GLU A 263 9.11 14.47 -1.46
C GLU A 263 10.51 13.99 -1.06
N LYS A 264 11.36 14.87 -0.51
CA LYS A 264 12.68 14.50 0.03
C LYS A 264 12.59 13.51 1.18
N VAL A 265 11.58 13.63 2.05
CA VAL A 265 11.33 12.65 3.12
C VAL A 265 10.99 11.28 2.55
N LEU A 266 10.14 11.20 1.52
CA LEU A 266 9.78 9.93 0.88
C LEU A 266 10.99 9.26 0.19
N MET A 267 11.83 10.03 -0.48
CA MET A 267 13.07 9.50 -1.05
C MET A 267 14.06 9.03 0.03
N SER A 268 14.17 9.77 1.13
CA SER A 268 15.01 9.38 2.27
C SER A 268 14.54 8.05 2.88
N LEU A 269 13.22 7.87 2.99
CA LEU A 269 12.61 6.62 3.44
C LEU A 269 12.93 5.45 2.49
N ALA A 270 12.89 5.67 1.17
CA ALA A 270 13.24 4.67 0.16
C ALA A 270 14.67 4.15 0.36
N LEU A 271 15.64 5.05 0.54
CA LEU A 271 17.02 4.67 0.76
C LEU A 271 17.25 4.02 2.12
N ALA A 272 16.54 4.46 3.16
CA ALA A 272 16.58 3.78 4.45
C ALA A 272 16.14 2.31 4.30
N ILE A 273 15.07 2.04 3.54
CA ILE A 273 14.62 0.67 3.24
C ILE A 273 15.70 -0.10 2.48
N TYR A 274 16.26 0.50 1.43
CA TYR A 274 17.30 -0.16 0.63
C TYR A 274 18.47 -0.63 1.49
N ASN A 275 18.95 0.25 2.36
CA ASN A 275 20.07 -0.04 3.26
C ASN A 275 19.72 -1.09 4.33
N THR A 276 18.44 -1.24 4.70
CA THR A 276 18.00 -2.32 5.60
C THR A 276 17.91 -3.69 4.92
N GLN A 277 17.87 -3.72 3.58
CA GLN A 277 17.75 -4.96 2.78
C GLN A 277 19.09 -5.50 2.29
N GLU A 278 20.09 -4.64 2.03
CA GLU A 278 21.45 -5.10 1.74
C GLU A 278 22.05 -5.83 2.96
N GLY A 279 22.83 -6.90 2.71
CA GLY A 279 23.36 -7.83 3.72
C GLY A 279 24.28 -7.22 4.81
N GLY A 280 24.41 -5.90 4.89
CA GLY A 280 25.08 -5.17 5.95
C GLY A 280 24.37 -5.24 7.30
N SER A 281 24.96 -4.59 8.30
CA SER A 281 24.46 -4.57 9.67
C SER A 281 23.18 -3.72 9.82
N LYS A 282 22.03 -4.26 9.41
CA LYS A 282 20.71 -3.62 9.60
C LYS A 282 20.54 -3.11 11.05
N PRO A 283 19.95 -1.91 11.25
CA PRO A 283 19.61 -1.46 12.59
C PRO A 283 18.60 -2.41 13.22
N GLU A 284 18.67 -2.57 14.53
CA GLU A 284 17.69 -3.36 15.28
C GLU A 284 16.50 -2.50 15.71
N LEU A 285 16.76 -1.20 15.92
CA LEU A 285 15.79 -0.17 16.29
C LEU A 285 16.06 1.12 15.51
N LEU A 286 15.03 1.62 14.83
CA LEU A 286 15.01 2.90 14.14
C LEU A 286 14.14 3.89 14.92
N LEU A 287 14.71 5.04 15.25
CA LEU A 287 14.09 6.12 16.00
C LEU A 287 13.91 7.31 15.06
N LEU A 288 12.68 7.75 14.82
CA LEU A 288 12.36 8.85 13.90
C LEU A 288 11.66 9.98 14.66
N ASP A 289 12.29 11.15 14.72
CA ASP A 289 11.72 12.32 15.40
C ASP A 289 10.95 13.21 14.41
N GLU A 290 9.62 13.20 14.52
CA GLU A 290 8.68 13.96 13.68
C GLU A 290 9.01 13.91 12.16
N PRO A 291 9.17 12.69 11.59
CA PRO A 291 9.50 12.52 10.17
C PRO A 291 8.38 13.03 9.25
N ASP A 292 7.18 13.22 9.79
CA ASP A 292 5.95 13.61 9.10
C ASP A 292 5.69 15.12 9.12
N ALA A 293 6.49 15.92 9.84
CA ALA A 293 6.29 17.37 9.95
C ALA A 293 6.12 18.11 8.60
N PRO A 294 6.87 17.80 7.52
CA PRO A 294 6.66 18.43 6.21
C PRO A 294 5.65 17.70 5.32
N LEU A 295 5.03 16.61 5.79
CA LEU A 295 4.22 15.73 4.94
C LEU A 295 2.77 16.18 4.86
N HIS A 296 2.26 16.21 3.63
CA HIS A 296 0.81 16.19 3.40
C HIS A 296 0.23 14.87 3.96
N PRO A 297 -1.02 14.84 4.49
CA PRO A 297 -1.61 13.63 5.09
C PRO A 297 -1.51 12.36 4.25
N GLN A 298 -1.60 12.47 2.91
CA GLN A 298 -1.42 11.34 2.00
C GLN A 298 0.00 10.73 2.08
N PHE A 299 1.04 11.56 2.19
CA PHE A 299 2.41 11.10 2.34
C PHE A 299 2.69 10.61 3.76
N ALA A 300 2.04 11.17 4.78
CA ALA A 300 2.09 10.63 6.13
C ALA A 300 1.53 9.19 6.18
N LYS A 301 0.43 8.92 5.46
CA LYS A 301 -0.09 7.55 5.32
C LYS A 301 0.93 6.61 4.66
N LEU A 302 1.51 7.04 3.54
CA LEU A 302 2.53 6.27 2.84
C LEU A 302 3.75 6.00 3.73
N LEU A 303 4.21 6.98 4.51
CA LEU A 303 5.28 6.85 5.49
C LEU A 303 4.94 5.77 6.52
N ILE A 304 3.79 5.89 7.20
CA ILE A 304 3.36 4.93 8.24
C ILE A 304 3.23 3.51 7.67
N ASP A 305 2.58 3.35 6.52
CA ASP A 305 2.40 2.04 5.88
C ASP A 305 3.74 1.43 5.49
N THR A 306 4.67 2.24 5.00
CA THR A 306 6.01 1.79 4.60
C THR A 306 6.84 1.37 5.81
N LEU A 307 6.84 2.16 6.89
CA LEU A 307 7.53 1.81 8.14
C LEU A 307 6.97 0.51 8.73
N HIS A 308 5.64 0.38 8.79
CA HIS A 308 5.00 -0.80 9.38
C HIS A 308 5.15 -2.06 8.51
N GLU A 309 4.77 -1.98 7.23
CA GLU A 309 4.73 -3.17 6.36
C GLU A 309 6.11 -3.56 5.81
N THR A 310 6.99 -2.59 5.54
CA THR A 310 8.29 -2.88 4.93
C THR A 310 9.41 -2.96 5.96
N ILE A 311 9.54 -1.98 6.86
CA ILE A 311 10.66 -1.94 7.81
C ILE A 311 10.42 -2.90 8.97
N VAL A 312 9.24 -2.86 9.58
CA VAL A 312 8.94 -3.71 10.75
C VAL A 312 8.64 -5.15 10.32
N LYS A 313 7.62 -5.38 9.48
CA LYS A 313 7.19 -6.74 9.15
C LYS A 313 8.15 -7.50 8.23
N LYS A 314 8.69 -6.86 7.18
CA LYS A 314 9.57 -7.54 6.22
C LYS A 314 11.04 -7.51 6.63
N ALA A 315 11.58 -6.35 7.03
CA ALA A 315 12.99 -6.24 7.40
C ALA A 315 13.27 -6.66 8.85
N GLY A 316 12.24 -6.77 9.70
CA GLY A 316 12.38 -7.17 11.10
C GLY A 316 13.13 -6.13 11.95
N VAL A 317 13.02 -4.85 11.57
CA VAL A 317 13.62 -3.72 12.28
C VAL A 317 12.53 -3.07 13.12
N SER A 318 12.76 -2.88 14.42
CA SER A 318 11.77 -2.19 15.24
C SER A 318 11.81 -0.69 14.98
N VAL A 319 10.66 0.00 15.06
CA VAL A 319 10.54 1.42 14.74
C VAL A 319 9.76 2.15 15.82
N ILE A 320 10.31 3.28 16.29
CA ILE A 320 9.62 4.24 17.14
C ILE A 320 9.60 5.58 16.41
N VAL A 321 8.41 6.12 16.19
CA VAL A 321 8.16 7.42 15.55
C VAL A 321 7.57 8.37 16.56
N THR A 322 8.02 9.61 16.64
CA THR A 322 7.27 10.67 17.33
C THR A 322 6.50 11.52 16.33
N THR A 323 5.35 12.05 16.75
CA THR A 323 4.56 12.94 15.90
C THR A 323 3.71 13.90 16.73
N HIS A 324 3.51 15.10 16.17
CA HIS A 324 2.53 16.09 16.61
C HIS A 324 1.34 16.20 15.63
N SER A 325 1.30 15.38 14.58
CA SER A 325 0.30 15.45 13.53
C SER A 325 -0.93 14.60 13.86
N PRO A 326 -2.14 15.20 13.98
CA PRO A 326 -3.37 14.44 14.12
C PRO A 326 -3.58 13.46 12.96
N SER A 327 -3.21 13.86 11.74
CA SER A 327 -3.36 13.01 10.56
C SER A 327 -2.48 11.76 10.61
N THR A 328 -1.25 11.86 11.11
CA THR A 328 -0.33 10.71 11.22
C THR A 328 -0.83 9.71 12.25
N VAL A 329 -1.30 10.21 13.40
CA VAL A 329 -1.90 9.38 14.44
C VAL A 329 -3.20 8.74 13.98
N ALA A 330 -4.04 9.46 13.23
CA ALA A 330 -5.27 8.91 12.66
C ALA A 330 -4.99 7.73 11.71
N MET A 331 -3.86 7.74 11.02
CA MET A 331 -3.45 6.75 10.02
C MET A 331 -2.65 5.57 10.59
N ALA A 332 -2.24 5.66 11.86
CA ALA A 332 -1.47 4.64 12.55
C ALA A 332 -2.26 3.32 12.71
N PRO A 333 -1.61 2.15 12.64
CA PRO A 333 -2.25 0.88 12.95
C PRO A 333 -2.87 0.87 14.36
N ASP A 334 -3.93 0.09 14.55
CA ASP A 334 -4.53 -0.11 15.87
C ASP A 334 -3.50 -0.64 16.88
N ASN A 335 -3.61 -0.22 18.15
CA ASN A 335 -2.71 -0.60 19.25
C ASN A 335 -1.23 -0.21 19.06
N SER A 336 -0.93 0.75 18.17
CA SER A 336 0.43 1.25 17.95
C SER A 336 0.68 2.66 18.47
N VAL A 337 -0.36 3.38 18.91
CA VAL A 337 -0.29 4.77 19.36
C VAL A 337 -0.11 4.84 20.89
N PHE A 338 0.90 5.59 21.32
CA PHE A 338 1.23 5.77 22.73
C PHE A 338 1.35 7.27 23.06
N GLU A 339 0.63 7.72 24.08
CA GLU A 339 0.70 9.08 24.60
C GLU A 339 1.73 9.16 25.74
N ILE A 340 2.70 10.08 25.65
CA ILE A 340 3.64 10.36 26.73
C ILE A 340 3.01 11.34 27.73
N ASP A 341 2.85 10.87 28.96
CA ASP A 341 2.39 11.68 30.08
C ASP A 341 3.43 12.74 30.49
N ARG A 342 2.99 13.97 30.74
CA ARG A 342 3.88 15.11 31.03
C ARG A 342 4.61 14.97 32.37
N ASP A 343 4.02 14.33 33.36
CA ASP A 343 4.56 14.28 34.73
C ASP A 343 5.41 13.04 34.94
N THR A 344 4.88 11.87 34.58
CA THR A 344 5.53 10.57 34.75
C THR A 344 6.53 10.27 33.64
N LYS A 345 6.40 10.88 32.46
CA LYS A 345 7.21 10.59 31.25
C LYS A 345 7.07 9.16 30.73
N ILE A 346 6.05 8.43 31.18
CA ILE A 346 5.80 7.05 30.80
C ILE A 346 4.80 7.04 29.63
N PRO A 347 5.12 6.44 28.48
CA PRO A 347 4.17 6.25 27.39
C PRO A 347 3.03 5.30 27.79
N ARG A 348 1.79 5.65 27.45
CA ARG A 348 0.60 4.81 27.64
C ARG A 348 -0.11 4.59 26.32
N MET A 349 -0.52 3.35 26.05
CA MET A 349 -1.29 3.04 24.86
C MET A 349 -2.65 3.74 24.90
N VAL A 350 -3.02 4.37 23.79
CA VAL A 350 -4.29 5.10 23.63
C VAL A 350 -4.92 4.75 22.28
N SER A 351 -6.21 5.03 22.13
CA SER A 351 -6.86 4.91 20.82
C SER A 351 -6.42 6.06 19.91
N ASN A 352 -6.46 5.84 18.59
CA ASN A 352 -6.16 6.89 17.61
C ASN A 352 -7.11 8.09 17.78
N ALA A 353 -8.38 7.83 18.10
CA ALA A 353 -9.39 8.88 18.32
C ALA A 353 -9.04 9.77 19.52
N HIS A 354 -8.69 9.17 20.66
CA HIS A 354 -8.24 9.92 21.85
C HIS A 354 -6.97 10.72 21.56
N ALA A 355 -6.00 10.11 20.89
CA ALA A 355 -4.76 10.80 20.58
C ALA A 355 -4.94 11.98 19.62
N VAL A 356 -5.86 11.86 18.66
CA VAL A 356 -6.28 12.98 17.81
C VAL A 356 -6.95 14.07 18.65
N GLU A 357 -7.88 13.72 19.54
CA GLU A 357 -8.54 14.67 20.45
C GLU A 357 -7.52 15.47 21.28
N VAL A 358 -6.52 14.79 21.85
CA VAL A 358 -5.44 15.44 22.61
C VAL A 358 -4.61 16.39 21.74
N LEU A 359 -4.30 16.00 20.50
CA LEU A 359 -3.52 16.82 19.58
C LEU A 359 -4.30 18.01 19.01
N THR A 360 -5.64 17.93 19.03
CA THR A 360 -6.54 18.97 18.54
C THR A 360 -7.21 19.76 19.66
N GLU A 361 -6.74 19.59 20.90
CA GLU A 361 -7.19 20.35 22.08
C GLU A 361 -7.12 21.86 21.80
N GLY A 362 -8.23 22.56 22.02
CA GLY A 362 -8.41 23.97 21.65
C GLY A 362 -9.21 24.21 20.37
N ILE A 363 -9.62 23.14 19.67
CA ILE A 363 -10.56 23.21 18.52
C ILE A 363 -11.83 22.40 18.86
N ASP A 364 -12.77 23.02 19.59
CA ASP A 364 -13.96 22.35 20.15
C ASP A 364 -14.91 21.73 19.11
N PHE A 365 -14.82 22.15 17.85
CA PHE A 365 -15.71 21.75 16.76
C PHE A 365 -15.07 20.82 15.73
N LEU A 366 -13.82 20.38 15.93
CA LEU A 366 -13.17 19.45 15.01
C LEU A 366 -13.71 18.02 15.24
N ARG A 367 -14.54 17.54 14.32
CA ARG A 367 -15.02 16.15 14.31
C ARG A 367 -14.27 15.36 13.24
N ILE A 368 -13.44 14.42 13.69
CA ILE A 368 -12.80 13.45 12.80
C ILE A 368 -13.57 12.14 12.92
N SER A 369 -14.29 11.77 11.86
CA SER A 369 -15.02 10.50 11.81
C SER A 369 -14.07 9.38 11.40
N PHE A 370 -13.91 8.40 12.28
CA PHE A 370 -13.24 7.13 11.99
C PHE A 370 -14.22 6.03 11.54
N GLU A 371 -15.50 6.38 11.38
CA GLU A 371 -16.55 5.42 11.08
C GLU A 371 -16.51 5.00 9.61
N LYS A 372 -16.24 3.72 9.38
CA LYS A 372 -16.22 3.12 8.04
C LYS A 372 -17.61 2.71 7.55
N ARG A 373 -18.64 2.75 8.42
CA ARG A 373 -20.00 2.34 8.06
C ARG A 373 -20.84 3.51 7.56
N LYS A 374 -21.51 3.32 6.44
CA LYS A 374 -22.49 4.25 5.87
C LYS A 374 -23.90 3.67 5.98
N GLN A 375 -24.84 4.42 6.53
CA GLN A 375 -26.25 4.02 6.53
C GLN A 375 -26.87 4.45 5.20
N ILE A 376 -27.45 3.50 4.47
CA ILE A 376 -28.06 3.74 3.16
C ILE A 376 -29.52 3.31 3.21
N PHE A 377 -30.42 4.28 3.12
CA PHE A 377 -31.85 4.03 3.04
C PHE A 377 -32.27 3.68 1.62
N VAL A 378 -33.09 2.65 1.49
CA VAL A 378 -33.64 2.17 0.21
C VAL A 378 -35.15 2.03 0.31
N GLU A 379 -35.85 1.99 -0.82
CA GLU A 379 -37.30 2.18 -0.86
C GLU A 379 -38.10 1.12 -0.12
N SER A 380 -37.63 -0.12 -0.05
CA SER A 380 -38.36 -1.20 0.59
C SER A 380 -37.47 -2.19 1.36
N LYS A 381 -38.14 -2.99 2.21
CA LYS A 381 -37.53 -4.15 2.88
C LYS A 381 -36.84 -5.13 1.93
N LEU A 382 -37.40 -5.29 0.73
CA LEU A 382 -36.89 -6.20 -0.27
C LEU A 382 -35.62 -5.64 -0.91
N ASP A 383 -35.59 -4.32 -1.15
CA ASP A 383 -34.42 -3.64 -1.71
C ASP A 383 -33.21 -3.76 -0.79
N VAL A 384 -33.41 -3.72 0.53
CA VAL A 384 -32.34 -3.99 1.51
C VAL A 384 -31.64 -5.32 1.17
N GLN A 385 -32.41 -6.36 0.86
CA GLN A 385 -31.84 -7.67 0.50
C GLN A 385 -31.15 -7.65 -0.88
N TYR A 386 -31.74 -6.97 -1.86
CA TYR A 386 -31.19 -6.86 -3.22
C TYR A 386 -29.86 -6.10 -3.22
N PHE A 387 -29.83 -4.90 -2.66
CA PHE A 387 -28.62 -4.07 -2.57
C PHE A 387 -27.53 -4.76 -1.74
N GLN A 388 -27.88 -5.45 -0.65
CA GLN A 388 -26.90 -6.20 0.14
C GLN A 388 -26.22 -7.31 -0.67
N ARG A 389 -26.97 -8.05 -1.49
CA ARG A 389 -26.42 -9.10 -2.36
C ARG A 389 -25.59 -8.53 -3.49
N LEU A 390 -26.09 -7.49 -4.17
CA LEU A 390 -25.36 -6.79 -5.24
C LEU A 390 -24.03 -6.21 -4.72
N HIS A 391 -24.04 -5.56 -3.56
CA HIS A 391 -22.82 -5.07 -2.92
C HIS A 391 -21.83 -6.22 -2.61
N ASN A 392 -22.32 -7.34 -2.08
CA ASN A 392 -21.48 -8.50 -1.76
C ASN A 392 -20.82 -9.13 -3.00
N LEU A 393 -21.44 -8.98 -4.18
CA LEU A 393 -20.86 -9.38 -5.47
C LEU A 393 -19.82 -8.37 -5.93
N LEU A 394 -20.19 -7.08 -5.99
CA LEU A 394 -19.33 -6.03 -6.51
C LEU A 394 -18.06 -5.84 -5.68
N ARG A 395 -18.12 -6.02 -4.35
CA ARG A 395 -16.93 -5.90 -3.47
C ARG A 395 -15.84 -6.94 -3.77
N ARG A 396 -16.13 -7.99 -4.53
CA ARG A 396 -15.12 -8.98 -4.98
C ARG A 396 -14.22 -8.41 -6.06
N LYS A 397 -14.72 -7.43 -6.83
CA LYS A 397 -14.02 -6.77 -7.93
C LYS A 397 -13.56 -5.34 -7.56
N TYR A 398 -14.32 -4.67 -6.70
CA TYR A 398 -14.10 -3.27 -6.31
C TYR A 398 -13.77 -3.12 -4.83
N ASN A 399 -12.78 -2.28 -4.53
CA ASN A 399 -12.46 -1.87 -3.16
C ASN A 399 -13.25 -0.60 -2.82
N PHE A 400 -14.33 -0.75 -2.06
CA PHE A 400 -15.11 0.38 -1.57
C PHE A 400 -14.50 0.98 -0.31
N THR A 401 -14.52 2.31 -0.20
CA THR A 401 -13.97 3.03 0.96
C THR A 401 -14.78 2.75 2.23
N TYR A 402 -16.10 2.68 2.08
CA TYR A 402 -17.02 2.47 3.18
C TYR A 402 -17.79 1.16 3.08
N GLN A 403 -18.16 0.62 4.24
CA GLN A 403 -19.05 -0.52 4.37
C GLN A 403 -20.51 -0.04 4.46
N PRO A 404 -21.37 -0.35 3.48
CA PRO A 404 -22.77 0.02 3.55
C PRO A 404 -23.54 -0.83 4.57
N ILE A 405 -24.51 -0.19 5.23
CA ILE A 405 -25.60 -0.82 5.97
C ILE A 405 -26.89 -0.35 5.29
N PHE A 406 -27.54 -1.25 4.57
CA PHE A 406 -28.81 -0.96 3.91
C PHE A 406 -29.96 -1.03 4.92
N LEU A 407 -30.85 -0.04 4.91
CA LEU A 407 -31.95 0.10 5.86
C LEU A 407 -33.24 0.49 5.13
N GLU A 408 -34.38 0.02 5.63
CA GLU A 408 -35.70 0.54 5.25
C GLU A 408 -36.03 1.79 6.11
N PRO A 409 -36.74 2.80 5.60
CA PRO A 409 -37.10 4.01 6.35
C PRO A 409 -37.90 3.72 7.62
N HIS A 410 -38.83 2.77 7.54
CA HIS A 410 -39.63 2.30 8.66
C HIS A 410 -40.19 0.90 8.36
N SER A 411 -40.68 0.21 9.40
CA SER A 411 -41.36 -1.06 9.22
C SER A 411 -42.69 -0.86 8.46
N GLY A 412 -42.93 -1.64 7.42
CA GLY A 412 -44.14 -1.58 6.60
C GLY A 412 -43.84 -1.39 5.11
N SER A 413 -44.80 -0.86 4.34
CA SER A 413 -44.57 -0.42 2.97
C SER A 413 -43.95 0.97 2.98
N SER A 414 -42.74 1.10 2.44
CA SER A 414 -42.04 2.37 2.25
C SER A 414 -41.87 2.68 0.77
N ASN A 415 -41.56 3.93 0.45
CA ASN A 415 -41.32 4.41 -0.92
C ASN A 415 -40.24 5.51 -0.96
N CYS A 416 -39.92 6.01 -2.15
CA CYS A 416 -38.97 7.10 -2.35
C CYS A 416 -39.19 8.35 -1.46
N ASN A 417 -40.43 8.76 -1.17
CA ASN A 417 -40.69 9.91 -0.29
C ASN A 417 -40.30 9.64 1.16
N ASP A 418 -40.45 8.40 1.63
CA ASP A 418 -40.05 8.01 2.98
C ASP A 418 -38.52 8.02 3.11
N VAL A 419 -37.81 7.58 2.06
CA VAL A 419 -36.35 7.68 1.96
C VAL A 419 -35.90 9.14 1.99
N ILE A 420 -36.55 10.02 1.22
CA ILE A 420 -36.24 11.46 1.21
C ILE A 420 -36.46 12.06 2.60
N SER A 421 -37.61 11.82 3.20
CA SER A 421 -37.98 12.39 4.50
C SER A 421 -37.03 11.97 5.63
N ILE A 422 -36.64 10.69 5.69
CA ILE A 422 -35.75 10.21 6.75
C ILE A 422 -34.34 10.76 6.59
N ILE A 423 -33.84 10.89 5.36
CA ILE A 423 -32.51 11.45 5.09
C ILE A 423 -32.47 12.92 5.46
N GLU A 424 -33.46 13.71 5.03
CA GLU A 424 -33.56 15.13 5.36
C GLU A 424 -33.60 15.34 6.89
N LYS A 425 -34.37 14.52 7.60
CA LYS A 425 -34.47 14.57 9.07
C LYS A 425 -33.15 14.22 9.76
N LEU A 426 -32.47 13.17 9.33
CA LEU A 426 -31.20 12.75 9.94
C LEU A 426 -30.06 13.72 9.61
N ARG A 427 -30.02 14.24 8.37
CA ARG A 427 -29.03 15.23 7.93
C ARG A 427 -29.22 16.56 8.64
N SER A 428 -30.45 17.08 8.76
CA SER A 428 -30.74 18.29 9.54
C SER A 428 -30.43 18.14 11.03
N SER A 429 -30.39 16.90 11.53
CA SER A 429 -29.95 16.58 12.90
C SER A 429 -28.43 16.38 13.04
N GLY A 430 -27.65 16.58 11.97
CA GLY A 430 -26.18 16.53 11.97
C GLY A 430 -25.57 15.14 11.72
N SER A 431 -26.32 14.20 11.11
CA SER A 431 -25.81 12.88 10.76
C SER A 431 -25.20 12.85 9.36
N ASP A 432 -23.87 12.90 9.27
CA ASP A 432 -23.15 13.01 8.00
C ASP A 432 -22.96 11.68 7.24
N LEU A 433 -23.33 10.56 7.86
CA LEU A 433 -23.13 9.20 7.35
C LEU A 433 -24.42 8.50 6.86
N VAL A 434 -25.42 9.29 6.49
CA VAL A 434 -26.73 8.80 6.04
C VAL A 434 -26.98 9.17 4.59
N TRP A 435 -27.24 8.19 3.73
CA TRP A 435 -27.52 8.37 2.30
C TRP A 435 -28.77 7.62 1.89
N GLY A 436 -29.23 7.89 0.67
CA GLY A 436 -30.37 7.22 0.04
C GLY A 436 -30.06 6.73 -1.34
N ILE A 437 -30.68 5.61 -1.71
CA ILE A 437 -30.81 5.17 -3.09
C ILE A 437 -32.30 5.02 -3.37
N ILE A 438 -32.76 5.67 -4.43
CA ILE A 438 -34.15 5.62 -4.90
C ILE A 438 -34.16 5.20 -6.37
N ASP A 439 -35.27 4.64 -6.80
CA ASP A 439 -35.55 4.34 -8.20
C ASP A 439 -35.75 5.63 -9.00
N PHE A 440 -35.67 5.52 -10.33
CA PHE A 440 -35.81 6.70 -11.18
C PHE A 440 -37.27 7.16 -11.29
N ASP A 441 -38.22 6.24 -11.38
CA ASP A 441 -39.65 6.51 -11.56
C ASP A 441 -39.97 7.47 -12.73
N CYS A 442 -39.01 7.72 -13.63
CA CYS A 442 -39.01 8.80 -14.63
C CYS A 442 -39.21 10.23 -14.08
N LYS A 443 -39.10 10.44 -12.76
CA LYS A 443 -39.37 11.73 -12.10
C LYS A 443 -38.32 12.14 -11.08
N ASN A 444 -37.61 11.16 -10.50
CA ASN A 444 -36.66 11.41 -9.43
C ASN A 444 -35.34 11.92 -10.01
N SER A 445 -34.63 12.74 -9.24
CA SER A 445 -33.32 13.26 -9.60
C SER A 445 -32.33 13.09 -8.47
N THR A 446 -31.06 12.86 -8.81
CA THR A 446 -29.97 12.75 -7.84
C THR A 446 -29.76 14.10 -7.15
N THR A 447 -29.61 14.07 -5.83
CA THR A 447 -29.24 15.19 -4.98
C THR A 447 -27.87 14.93 -4.32
N GLU A 448 -27.44 15.78 -3.40
CA GLU A 448 -26.17 15.61 -2.68
C GLU A 448 -26.11 14.30 -1.86
N ASN A 449 -27.24 13.91 -1.26
CA ASN A 449 -27.29 12.79 -0.29
C ASN A 449 -28.22 11.65 -0.72
N ILE A 450 -28.97 11.82 -1.81
CA ILE A 450 -29.93 10.85 -2.33
C ILE A 450 -29.63 10.62 -3.79
N PHE A 451 -29.31 9.37 -4.15
CA PHE A 451 -28.90 9.00 -5.50
C PHE A 451 -30.01 8.23 -6.21
N VAL A 452 -30.26 8.59 -7.47
CA VAL A 452 -31.11 7.78 -8.33
C VAL A 452 -30.29 6.59 -8.84
N LEU A 453 -30.86 5.39 -8.72
CA LEU A 453 -30.26 4.15 -9.19
C LEU A 453 -29.91 4.23 -10.68
N GLY A 454 -28.64 3.98 -10.98
CA GLY A 454 -28.10 3.98 -12.34
C GLY A 454 -28.24 5.29 -13.08
N ASP A 455 -28.32 6.42 -12.37
CA ASP A 455 -28.42 7.78 -12.93
C ASP A 455 -29.63 7.97 -13.87
N GLY A 456 -30.70 7.23 -13.61
CA GLY A 456 -31.94 7.33 -14.39
C GLY A 456 -31.92 6.60 -15.72
N VAL A 457 -30.95 5.71 -15.96
CA VAL A 457 -30.90 4.88 -17.18
C VAL A 457 -32.05 3.87 -17.22
N ARG A 458 -32.44 3.31 -16.07
CA ARG A 458 -33.57 2.37 -15.95
C ARG A 458 -34.60 2.86 -14.94
N TYR A 459 -35.84 2.39 -15.09
CA TYR A 459 -36.99 2.82 -14.30
C TYR A 459 -36.83 2.52 -12.80
N ALA A 460 -36.56 1.26 -12.46
CA ALA A 460 -36.45 0.78 -11.08
C ALA A 460 -35.46 -0.39 -10.97
N ILE A 461 -35.19 -0.83 -9.74
CA ILE A 461 -34.32 -1.98 -9.44
C ILE A 461 -34.78 -3.27 -10.16
N GLU A 462 -36.09 -3.47 -10.36
CA GLU A 462 -36.64 -4.59 -11.13
C GLU A 462 -36.03 -4.68 -12.53
N ASN A 463 -35.82 -3.54 -13.20
CA ASN A 463 -35.28 -3.51 -14.57
C ASN A 463 -33.80 -3.93 -14.61
N TYR A 464 -33.10 -3.91 -13.47
CA TYR A 464 -31.74 -4.45 -13.34
C TYR A 464 -31.77 -5.94 -13.01
N LEU A 465 -32.61 -6.35 -12.05
CA LEU A 465 -32.67 -7.74 -11.59
C LEU A 465 -33.33 -8.67 -12.61
N LEU A 466 -34.33 -8.19 -13.33
CA LEU A 466 -35.09 -8.93 -14.33
C LEU A 466 -34.64 -8.57 -15.75
N ASP A 467 -33.35 -8.26 -15.91
CA ASP A 467 -32.76 -8.04 -17.23
C ASP A 467 -33.00 -9.26 -18.15
N PRO A 468 -33.42 -9.06 -19.42
CA PRO A 468 -33.68 -10.12 -20.38
C PRO A 468 -32.61 -11.19 -20.46
N LEU A 469 -31.33 -10.80 -20.34
CA LEU A 469 -30.22 -11.75 -20.37
C LEU A 469 -30.25 -12.67 -19.15
N TYR A 470 -30.42 -12.10 -17.95
CA TYR A 470 -30.46 -12.86 -16.70
C TYR A 470 -31.70 -13.74 -16.58
N VAL A 471 -32.86 -13.24 -17.01
CA VAL A 471 -34.11 -14.04 -17.01
C VAL A 471 -33.99 -15.22 -17.98
N SER A 472 -33.41 -15.01 -19.17
CA SER A 472 -33.18 -16.09 -20.14
C SER A 472 -32.22 -17.15 -19.58
N LEU A 473 -31.12 -16.73 -18.97
CA LEU A 473 -30.18 -17.64 -18.31
C LEU A 473 -30.82 -18.38 -17.13
N ALA A 474 -31.74 -17.75 -16.38
CA ALA A 474 -32.50 -18.41 -15.32
C ALA A 474 -33.41 -19.52 -15.84
N LEU A 475 -34.09 -19.29 -16.97
CA LEU A 475 -34.90 -20.30 -17.65
C LEU A 475 -34.05 -21.49 -18.14
N ILE A 476 -32.86 -21.20 -18.68
CA ILE A 476 -31.91 -22.23 -19.11
C ILE A 476 -31.38 -23.04 -17.92
N ARG A 477 -31.00 -22.36 -16.83
CA ARG A 477 -30.52 -22.99 -15.59
C ARG A 477 -31.49 -24.04 -15.06
N HIS A 478 -32.78 -23.76 -15.12
CA HIS A 478 -33.84 -24.64 -14.61
C HIS A 478 -34.37 -25.63 -15.66
N GLY A 479 -33.70 -25.74 -16.82
CA GLY A 479 -34.08 -26.66 -17.90
C GLY A 479 -35.43 -26.35 -18.52
N LYS A 480 -35.90 -25.10 -18.45
CA LYS A 480 -37.20 -24.66 -19.01
C LYS A 480 -37.08 -24.15 -20.43
N LYS A 481 -35.91 -23.64 -20.80
CA LYS A 481 -35.52 -23.22 -22.14
C LYS A 481 -34.08 -23.64 -22.41
N THR A 482 -33.67 -23.52 -23.66
CA THR A 482 -32.32 -23.74 -24.17
C THR A 482 -31.79 -22.44 -24.78
N PHE A 483 -30.49 -22.37 -25.06
CA PHE A 483 -29.94 -21.23 -25.82
C PHE A 483 -30.57 -21.09 -27.21
N GLY A 484 -30.94 -22.21 -27.84
CA GLY A 484 -31.62 -22.23 -29.12
C GLY A 484 -32.98 -21.53 -29.10
N ASP A 485 -33.72 -21.63 -27.99
CA ASP A 485 -35.00 -20.91 -27.81
C ASP A 485 -34.84 -19.39 -27.81
N PHE A 486 -33.63 -18.89 -27.54
CA PHE A 486 -33.26 -17.48 -27.59
C PHE A 486 -32.37 -17.13 -28.80
N GLY A 487 -32.30 -18.01 -29.80
CA GLY A 487 -31.60 -17.78 -31.07
C GLY A 487 -30.09 -18.02 -31.05
N VAL A 488 -29.55 -18.67 -30.02
CA VAL A 488 -28.12 -19.00 -29.92
C VAL A 488 -27.93 -20.51 -30.09
N GLY A 489 -27.49 -20.93 -31.28
CA GLY A 489 -27.26 -22.35 -31.61
C GLY A 489 -25.86 -22.88 -31.30
N SER A 490 -24.92 -22.00 -30.93
CA SER A 490 -23.51 -22.31 -30.63
C SER A 490 -23.28 -22.83 -29.20
N LYS A 491 -24.29 -22.75 -28.33
CA LYS A 491 -24.22 -23.07 -26.89
C LYS A 491 -25.28 -24.12 -26.57
N ASN A 492 -24.94 -25.10 -25.73
CA ASN A 492 -25.80 -26.26 -25.46
C ASN A 492 -26.15 -26.40 -23.98
N VAL A 493 -25.20 -26.18 -23.08
CA VAL A 493 -25.37 -26.38 -21.64
C VAL A 493 -25.25 -25.06 -20.89
N TYR A 494 -25.92 -24.93 -19.74
CA TYR A 494 -25.96 -23.70 -18.94
C TYR A 494 -24.57 -23.10 -18.65
N THR A 495 -23.55 -23.94 -18.41
CA THR A 495 -22.18 -23.51 -18.16
C THR A 495 -21.52 -22.80 -19.34
N ASP A 496 -22.03 -22.99 -20.56
CA ASP A 496 -21.54 -22.31 -21.77
C ASP A 496 -21.80 -20.81 -21.73
N ALA A 497 -22.69 -20.34 -20.83
CA ALA A 497 -22.98 -18.93 -20.58
C ALA A 497 -21.73 -18.11 -20.24
N VAL A 498 -20.71 -18.73 -19.61
CA VAL A 498 -19.43 -18.06 -19.29
C VAL A 498 -18.75 -17.52 -20.56
N GLY A 499 -18.89 -18.21 -21.68
CA GLY A 499 -18.26 -17.88 -22.96
C GLY A 499 -19.18 -17.20 -23.96
N LEU A 500 -20.30 -16.61 -23.54
CA LEU A 500 -21.16 -15.84 -24.45
C LEU A 500 -20.42 -14.62 -24.98
N VAL A 501 -20.48 -14.40 -26.29
CA VAL A 501 -19.94 -13.17 -26.92
C VAL A 501 -21.02 -12.10 -27.04
N GLN A 502 -20.62 -10.84 -27.26
CA GLN A 502 -21.55 -9.70 -27.35
C GLN A 502 -22.71 -9.93 -28.32
N GLN A 503 -22.45 -10.51 -29.50
CA GLN A 503 -23.49 -10.81 -30.49
C GLN A 503 -24.49 -11.86 -29.99
N GLU A 504 -24.05 -12.87 -29.25
CA GLU A 504 -24.93 -13.90 -28.68
C GLU A 504 -25.80 -13.31 -27.57
N CYS A 505 -25.22 -12.50 -26.69
CA CYS A 505 -25.97 -11.76 -25.66
C CYS A 505 -27.02 -10.84 -26.30
N GLN A 506 -26.67 -10.12 -27.35
CA GLN A 506 -27.57 -9.24 -28.10
C GLN A 506 -28.75 -10.02 -28.68
N THR A 507 -28.49 -11.16 -29.34
CA THR A 507 -29.52 -12.05 -29.88
C THR A 507 -30.47 -12.57 -28.79
N ILE A 508 -29.94 -12.95 -27.62
CA ILE A 508 -30.76 -13.41 -26.49
C ILE A 508 -31.73 -12.30 -26.05
N VAL A 509 -31.22 -11.08 -25.86
CA VAL A 509 -32.02 -9.92 -25.43
C VAL A 509 -33.11 -9.58 -26.45
N GLU A 510 -32.76 -9.54 -27.73
CA GLU A 510 -33.71 -9.25 -28.82
C GLU A 510 -34.85 -10.27 -28.89
N ASN A 511 -34.51 -11.56 -28.89
CA ASN A 511 -35.51 -12.63 -28.97
C ASN A 511 -36.37 -12.69 -27.71
N PHE A 512 -35.78 -12.47 -26.52
CA PHE A 512 -36.53 -12.38 -25.28
C PHE A 512 -37.55 -11.24 -25.33
N LEU A 513 -37.12 -10.02 -25.67
CA LEU A 513 -37.99 -8.84 -25.72
C LEU A 513 -39.06 -8.95 -26.82
N ALA A 514 -38.75 -9.61 -27.94
CA ALA A 514 -39.72 -9.92 -28.99
C ALA A 514 -40.87 -10.80 -28.45
N VAL A 515 -40.57 -11.84 -27.66
CA VAL A 515 -41.59 -12.69 -27.02
C VAL A 515 -42.41 -11.92 -26.00
N VAL A 516 -41.79 -11.01 -25.24
CA VAL A 516 -42.48 -10.13 -24.30
C VAL A 516 -43.41 -9.15 -25.04
N GLY A 517 -43.11 -8.83 -26.31
CA GLY A 517 -43.83 -7.83 -27.09
C GLY A 517 -43.42 -6.42 -26.70
N ILE A 518 -42.11 -6.18 -26.61
CA ILE A 518 -41.49 -4.85 -26.51
C ILE A 518 -40.77 -4.61 -27.83
N THR A 519 -41.08 -3.50 -28.51
CA THR A 519 -40.46 -3.18 -29.80
C THR A 519 -39.01 -2.78 -29.62
N PHE A 520 -38.19 -3.11 -30.61
CA PHE A 520 -36.75 -2.91 -30.57
C PHE A 520 -36.36 -1.60 -31.27
N ASP A 521 -36.96 -0.50 -30.79
CA ASP A 521 -36.76 0.86 -31.30
C ASP A 521 -36.12 1.76 -30.22
N ASP A 522 -35.56 2.90 -30.63
CA ASP A 522 -34.91 3.89 -29.74
C ASP A 522 -33.91 3.23 -28.76
N LEU A 523 -32.87 2.66 -29.36
CA LEU A 523 -31.90 1.82 -28.66
C LEU A 523 -30.88 2.64 -27.87
N CYS A 524 -30.61 2.20 -26.65
CA CYS A 524 -29.56 2.74 -25.79
C CYS A 524 -28.47 1.67 -25.59
N PRO A 525 -27.20 2.00 -25.86
CA PRO A 525 -26.08 1.10 -25.57
C PRO A 525 -25.80 1.05 -24.07
N ILE A 526 -25.79 -0.14 -23.49
CA ILE A 526 -25.47 -0.41 -22.08
C ILE A 526 -24.18 -1.22 -21.99
N VAL A 527 -23.21 -0.70 -21.22
CA VAL A 527 -21.92 -1.36 -21.01
C VAL A 527 -22.00 -2.28 -19.79
N LEU A 528 -21.58 -3.52 -19.95
CA LEU A 528 -21.54 -4.54 -18.90
C LEU A 528 -20.16 -4.60 -18.21
N GLU A 529 -20.11 -5.24 -17.05
CA GLU A 529 -18.89 -5.40 -16.24
C GLU A 529 -17.73 -6.10 -16.95
N ASN A 530 -17.99 -6.91 -17.98
CA ASN A 530 -16.98 -7.54 -18.84
C ASN A 530 -16.55 -6.69 -20.05
N GLY A 531 -17.07 -5.46 -20.18
CA GLY A 531 -16.78 -4.54 -21.28
C GLY A 531 -17.63 -4.73 -22.54
N MET A 532 -18.52 -5.71 -22.58
CA MET A 532 -19.49 -5.86 -23.68
C MET A 532 -20.49 -4.71 -23.67
N THR A 533 -20.94 -4.31 -24.86
CA THR A 533 -22.01 -3.32 -25.02
C THR A 533 -23.23 -3.97 -25.65
N ILE A 534 -24.36 -3.93 -24.95
CA ILE A 534 -25.64 -4.49 -25.39
C ILE A 534 -26.65 -3.36 -25.58
N ASN A 535 -27.34 -3.36 -26.71
CA ASN A 535 -28.36 -2.38 -27.03
C ASN A 535 -29.71 -2.82 -26.46
N TYR A 536 -30.34 -1.93 -25.70
CA TYR A 536 -31.68 -2.13 -25.15
C TYR A 536 -32.63 -1.03 -25.63
N PRO A 537 -33.90 -1.35 -25.94
CA PRO A 537 -34.89 -0.33 -26.28
C PRO A 537 -35.27 0.46 -25.04
N LYS A 538 -35.45 1.78 -25.16
CA LYS A 538 -35.95 2.61 -24.05
C LYS A 538 -37.29 2.13 -23.50
N ALA A 539 -38.13 1.50 -24.34
CA ALA A 539 -39.40 0.91 -23.95
C ALA A 539 -39.27 -0.22 -22.90
N PHE A 540 -38.11 -0.88 -22.82
CA PHE A 540 -37.75 -1.80 -21.74
C PHE A 540 -37.11 -1.07 -20.57
N LEU A 541 -36.10 -0.23 -20.84
CA LEU A 541 -35.33 0.43 -19.79
C LEU A 541 -36.22 1.28 -18.88
N LEU A 542 -37.18 2.00 -19.46
CA LEU A 542 -38.12 2.89 -18.77
C LEU A 542 -39.48 2.23 -18.50
N HIS A 543 -39.57 0.91 -18.58
CA HIS A 543 -40.80 0.18 -18.27
C HIS A 543 -41.03 0.11 -16.76
N HIS A 544 -42.25 0.40 -16.29
CA HIS A 544 -42.59 0.29 -14.87
C HIS A 544 -42.28 -1.10 -14.31
N GLY A 545 -41.45 -1.17 -13.27
CA GLY A 545 -40.83 -2.41 -12.75
C GLY A 545 -41.82 -3.55 -12.52
N HIS A 546 -42.82 -3.36 -11.65
CA HIS A 546 -43.84 -4.40 -11.39
C HIS A 546 -44.70 -4.76 -12.60
N ASN A 547 -44.92 -3.81 -13.52
CA ASN A 547 -45.70 -4.08 -14.74
C ASN A 547 -44.89 -4.95 -15.69
N TYR A 548 -43.59 -4.68 -15.81
CA TYR A 548 -42.66 -5.50 -16.57
C TYR A 548 -42.57 -6.91 -15.98
N GLU A 549 -42.42 -7.03 -14.66
CA GLU A 549 -42.41 -8.32 -13.95
C GLU A 549 -43.68 -9.14 -14.25
N THR A 550 -44.85 -8.52 -14.09
CA THR A 550 -46.14 -9.17 -14.39
C THR A 550 -46.22 -9.59 -15.87
N LYS A 551 -45.72 -8.73 -16.77
CA LYS A 551 -45.71 -8.98 -18.21
C LYS A 551 -44.83 -10.18 -18.56
N ILE A 552 -43.61 -10.28 -18.03
CA ILE A 552 -42.74 -11.44 -18.30
C ILE A 552 -43.30 -12.72 -17.68
N GLN A 553 -43.90 -12.68 -16.49
CA GLN A 553 -44.55 -13.84 -15.87
C GLN A 553 -45.73 -14.35 -16.70
N SER A 554 -46.49 -13.44 -17.33
CA SER A 554 -47.60 -13.83 -18.21
C SER A 554 -47.14 -14.47 -19.54
N LYS A 555 -45.95 -14.10 -20.02
CA LYS A 555 -45.39 -14.58 -21.29
C LYS A 555 -44.54 -15.85 -21.14
N PHE A 556 -43.89 -16.00 -19.98
CA PHE A 556 -43.09 -17.15 -19.62
C PHE A 556 -43.64 -17.77 -18.34
N MET A 557 -44.70 -18.58 -18.47
CA MET A 557 -45.32 -19.26 -17.33
C MET A 557 -44.33 -20.17 -16.58
N GLU A 558 -43.24 -20.58 -17.24
CA GLU A 558 -42.14 -21.35 -16.67
C GLU A 558 -41.38 -20.60 -15.56
N LEU A 559 -41.45 -19.27 -15.51
CA LEU A 559 -40.83 -18.45 -14.44
C LEU A 559 -41.40 -18.74 -13.05
N ASN A 560 -42.62 -19.29 -12.97
CA ASN A 560 -43.21 -19.75 -11.71
C ASN A 560 -42.34 -20.84 -11.03
N SER A 561 -41.59 -21.62 -11.81
CA SER A 561 -40.69 -22.66 -11.27
C SER A 561 -39.36 -22.12 -10.73
N ILE A 562 -39.01 -20.87 -11.06
CA ILE A 562 -37.78 -20.19 -10.63
C ILE A 562 -38.04 -19.39 -9.34
N SER A 563 -39.29 -19.00 -9.11
CA SER A 563 -39.72 -18.23 -7.96
C SER A 563 -39.45 -19.00 -6.66
N LYS A 564 -38.49 -18.53 -5.85
CA LYS A 564 -38.12 -19.13 -4.56
C LYS A 564 -38.73 -18.32 -3.42
N GLY A 565 -39.80 -18.86 -2.82
CA GLY A 565 -40.51 -18.23 -1.69
C GLY A 565 -41.97 -17.87 -2.03
N GLN A 566 -42.62 -17.11 -1.15
CA GLN A 566 -43.95 -16.57 -1.37
C GLN A 566 -43.90 -15.04 -1.46
N GLY A 567 -44.71 -14.45 -2.35
CA GLY A 567 -44.85 -13.00 -2.49
C GLY A 567 -43.96 -12.37 -3.58
N ASP A 568 -43.96 -11.04 -3.61
CA ASP A 568 -43.40 -10.19 -4.67
C ASP A 568 -41.88 -10.36 -4.90
N SER A 569 -41.14 -10.89 -3.94
CA SER A 569 -39.69 -11.07 -4.06
C SER A 569 -39.24 -12.35 -4.76
N ALA A 570 -40.15 -13.30 -4.98
CA ALA A 570 -39.78 -14.69 -5.27
C ALA A 570 -39.03 -14.85 -6.61
N LEU A 571 -39.49 -14.18 -7.67
CA LEU A 571 -38.83 -14.24 -8.98
C LEU A 571 -37.49 -13.49 -8.96
N LYS A 572 -37.48 -12.25 -8.44
CA LYS A 572 -36.26 -11.43 -8.29
C LYS A 572 -35.15 -12.17 -7.53
N LEU A 573 -35.48 -12.84 -6.42
CA LEU A 573 -34.51 -13.65 -5.67
C LEU A 573 -34.09 -14.93 -6.41
N GLY A 574 -34.96 -15.51 -7.24
CA GLY A 574 -34.62 -16.63 -8.10
C GLY A 574 -33.61 -16.24 -9.18
N VAL A 575 -33.83 -15.11 -9.85
CA VAL A 575 -32.93 -14.56 -10.87
C VAL A 575 -31.61 -14.06 -10.25
N MET A 576 -31.65 -13.51 -9.03
CA MET A 576 -30.45 -13.10 -8.29
C MET A 576 -29.40 -14.22 -8.18
N GLN A 577 -29.81 -15.50 -8.13
CA GLN A 577 -28.86 -16.62 -8.12
C GLN A 577 -28.02 -16.70 -9.40
N VAL A 578 -28.63 -16.37 -10.55
CA VAL A 578 -27.95 -16.34 -11.84
C VAL A 578 -27.04 -15.11 -11.93
N ILE A 579 -27.47 -13.98 -11.36
CA ILE A 579 -26.62 -12.78 -11.22
C ILE A 579 -25.39 -13.08 -10.39
N GLU A 580 -25.54 -13.82 -9.28
CA GLU A 580 -24.45 -14.25 -8.41
C GLU A 580 -23.45 -15.19 -9.11
N GLU A 581 -23.92 -15.97 -10.09
CA GLU A 581 -23.11 -16.89 -10.90
C GLU A 581 -22.44 -16.22 -12.10
N PHE A 582 -23.07 -15.21 -12.68
CA PHE A 582 -22.55 -14.44 -13.81
C PHE A 582 -22.53 -12.93 -13.54
N PRO A 583 -21.76 -12.46 -12.54
CA PRO A 583 -21.70 -11.04 -12.19
C PRO A 583 -21.07 -10.20 -13.31
N GLN A 584 -20.35 -10.81 -14.25
CA GLN A 584 -19.71 -10.13 -15.38
C GLN A 584 -20.71 -9.54 -16.38
N PHE A 585 -21.98 -9.95 -16.33
CA PHE A 585 -23.07 -9.38 -17.15
C PHE A 585 -23.85 -8.27 -16.44
N LEU A 586 -23.44 -7.86 -15.23
CA LEU A 586 -24.07 -6.73 -14.56
C LEU A 586 -23.79 -5.45 -15.37
N PRO A 587 -24.75 -4.52 -15.44
CA PRO A 587 -24.55 -3.27 -16.12
C PRO A 587 -23.73 -2.29 -15.26
N THR A 588 -22.80 -1.57 -15.88
CA THR A 588 -21.84 -0.69 -15.19
C THR A 588 -22.49 0.50 -14.49
N GLU A 589 -23.68 0.95 -14.91
CA GLU A 589 -24.41 2.02 -14.22
C GLU A 589 -24.83 1.64 -12.79
N LEU A 590 -25.04 0.34 -12.50
CA LEU A 590 -25.28 -0.14 -11.15
C LEU A 590 -24.03 0.08 -10.28
N THR A 591 -22.88 -0.34 -10.79
CA THR A 591 -21.57 -0.15 -10.14
C THR A 591 -21.24 1.33 -9.95
N ALA A 592 -21.59 2.19 -10.90
CA ALA A 592 -21.43 3.63 -10.78
C ALA A 592 -22.22 4.20 -9.60
N THR A 593 -23.44 3.69 -9.36
CA THR A 593 -24.27 4.09 -8.21
C THR A 593 -23.60 3.72 -6.89
N PHE A 594 -23.15 2.47 -6.74
CA PHE A 594 -22.38 2.06 -5.55
C PHE A 594 -21.13 2.92 -5.37
N THR A 595 -20.39 3.17 -6.45
CA THR A 595 -19.18 3.98 -6.39
C THR A 595 -19.45 5.41 -5.91
N LYS A 596 -20.54 6.04 -6.38
CA LYS A 596 -20.97 7.37 -5.92
C LYS A 596 -21.36 7.35 -4.43
N VAL A 597 -22.10 6.33 -3.97
CA VAL A 597 -22.66 6.28 -2.62
C VAL A 597 -21.64 5.83 -1.56
N ILE A 598 -20.87 4.77 -1.82
CA ILE A 598 -19.91 4.18 -0.87
C ILE A 598 -18.45 4.56 -1.13
N GLY A 599 -18.20 5.40 -2.14
CA GLY A 599 -16.92 5.99 -2.47
C GLY A 599 -16.00 5.01 -3.23
N PRO A 600 -15.33 5.44 -4.31
CA PRO A 600 -14.19 4.70 -4.83
C PRO A 600 -13.03 4.85 -3.85
N ASN A 601 -12.31 3.75 -3.58
CA ASN A 601 -10.87 3.87 -3.72
C ASN A 601 -10.64 4.03 -5.23
N LEU A 602 -9.99 5.11 -5.67
CA LEU A 602 -9.37 5.14 -7.01
C LEU A 602 -8.78 3.75 -7.27
N PRO A 603 -9.03 3.12 -8.43
CA PRO A 603 -8.59 1.75 -8.64
C PRO A 603 -7.10 1.68 -8.33
N LEU A 604 -6.73 0.87 -7.33
CA LEU A 604 -5.43 0.23 -7.36
C LEU A 604 -5.47 -0.54 -8.66
N ILE A 605 -4.82 -0.01 -9.69
CA ILE A 605 -4.63 -0.73 -10.94
C ILE A 605 -3.90 -2.00 -10.52
N SER A 606 -4.65 -3.10 -10.44
CA SER A 606 -4.14 -4.43 -10.23
C SER A 606 -3.37 -4.79 -11.49
N TYR A 607 -2.11 -4.42 -11.54
CA TYR A 607 -1.19 -5.05 -12.47
C TYR A 607 -0.87 -6.44 -11.93
N PRO A 608 -0.80 -7.47 -12.80
CA PRO A 608 -0.43 -8.80 -12.39
C PRO A 608 0.95 -8.70 -11.74
N ILE A 609 1.03 -9.11 -10.48
CA ILE A 609 2.28 -9.50 -9.86
C ILE A 609 2.83 -10.60 -10.75
N ALA A 610 3.87 -10.31 -11.51
CA ALA A 610 4.68 -11.35 -12.12
C ALA A 610 5.09 -12.29 -10.98
N ALA A 611 4.56 -13.52 -11.02
CA ALA A 611 5.00 -14.58 -10.14
C ALA A 611 6.53 -14.68 -10.28
N ARG A 612 7.21 -14.62 -9.12
CA ARG A 612 8.64 -14.92 -9.01
C ARG A 612 8.95 -16.33 -9.46
#